data_AF-A0A552WRW7-F1
#
_entry.id   AF-A0A552WRW7-F1
#
_cell.length_a   1.000
_cell.length_b   1.000
_cell.length_c   1.000
_cell.angle_alpha   90.00
_cell.angle_beta   90.00
_cell.angle_gamma   90.00
#
_symmetry.space_group_name_H-M   'P 1'
#
loop_
_entity.id
_entity.type
_entity.pdbx_description
1 polymer ?
#
loop_
_entity_poly.entity_id
_entity_poly.type
_entity_poly.pdbx_seq_one_letter_code
_entity_poly.pdbx_strand_id
1 'polypeptide(L)'
;MSSIWRRAARIAGVAAASVVRDYLKQPRVSTRAKRGGPIPRRSRPDAGARGAVAPRASSGEQQVQAASLETTEYDVARLGLPAFSYSPQHDDQPDPGEVVWTWVPYEDDPQQGKDRPVLVLAREGAGLVVAQMTSKDHDRDRADEARFGRHWVDVGSGAWDARGRESEVRVDRMLWVDPSAVRREGAALDPARYAEVAAAMRAFHG
;
A
#
# COMPACT_ATOMS: atom_id res chain seq x y z
N MET A 1 -50.48 7.17 29.76
CA MET A 1 -50.20 8.14 28.68
C MET A 1 -48.78 7.86 28.18
N SER A 2 -48.52 7.51 26.92
CA SER A 2 -48.66 8.31 25.67
C SER A 2 -47.75 9.55 25.67
N SER A 3 -46.89 9.81 24.66
CA SER A 3 -46.72 9.08 23.39
C SER A 3 -45.55 9.57 22.51
N ILE A 4 -45.04 8.66 21.66
CA ILE A 4 -44.59 8.88 20.27
C ILE A 4 -43.27 9.64 20.02
N TRP A 5 -42.38 8.96 19.28
CA TRP A 5 -41.22 9.50 18.57
C TRP A 5 -41.62 10.45 17.42
N ARG A 6 -40.70 11.33 16.98
CA ARG A 6 -40.48 11.50 15.53
C ARG A 6 -39.12 12.08 15.14
N ARG A 7 -38.59 11.58 14.02
CA ARG A 7 -37.48 12.15 13.24
C ARG A 7 -38.00 13.25 12.31
N ALA A 8 -37.17 14.23 11.96
CA ALA A 8 -37.12 14.82 10.61
C ALA A 8 -35.78 15.53 10.37
N ALA A 9 -35.34 15.57 9.12
CA ALA A 9 -34.22 16.38 8.63
C ALA A 9 -34.54 16.84 7.19
N ARG A 10 -33.89 17.92 6.71
CA ARG A 10 -33.46 18.21 5.31
C ARG A 10 -33.26 19.73 5.09
N ILE A 11 -32.08 20.18 4.65
CA ILE A 11 -31.62 20.45 3.26
C ILE A 11 -32.22 21.73 2.60
N ALA A 12 -31.32 22.68 2.35
CA ALA A 12 -31.14 23.43 1.10
C ALA A 12 -29.60 23.49 0.86
N GLY A 13 -29.00 23.52 -0.33
CA GLY A 13 -29.39 24.15 -1.61
C GLY A 13 -28.54 25.43 -1.77
N VAL A 14 -27.83 25.73 -2.88
CA VAL A 14 -27.91 25.24 -4.27
C VAL A 14 -26.52 25.25 -4.94
N ALA A 15 -26.39 24.44 -6.01
CA ALA A 15 -25.38 24.42 -7.10
C ALA A 15 -25.13 25.80 -7.78
N ALA A 16 -24.21 26.00 -8.76
CA ALA A 16 -23.44 25.13 -9.68
C ALA A 16 -22.04 25.80 -9.98
N ALA A 17 -21.23 25.55 -11.04
CA ALA A 17 -21.31 24.82 -12.31
C ALA A 17 -19.88 24.45 -12.83
N SER A 18 -19.67 23.46 -13.72
CA SER A 18 -19.50 23.56 -15.21
C SER A 18 -18.32 24.43 -15.73
N VAL A 19 -17.49 24.06 -16.72
CA VAL A 19 -17.46 22.85 -17.59
C VAL A 19 -16.08 22.64 -18.29
N VAL A 20 -15.61 21.38 -18.35
CA VAL A 20 -15.01 20.62 -19.50
C VAL A 20 -14.06 21.28 -20.54
N ARG A 21 -13.11 20.44 -21.04
CA ARG A 21 -12.13 20.57 -22.16
C ARG A 21 -10.77 21.22 -21.83
N ASP A 22 -9.66 20.85 -22.48
CA ASP A 22 -9.48 19.91 -23.62
C ASP A 22 -8.21 19.05 -23.49
N TYR A 23 -8.20 17.89 -24.13
CA TYR A 23 -6.99 17.03 -24.29
C TYR A 23 -6.39 17.27 -25.69
N LEU A 24 -5.16 16.79 -25.93
CA LEU A 24 -4.44 16.85 -27.22
C LEU A 24 -3.98 18.24 -27.71
N LYS A 25 -2.73 18.61 -27.37
CA LYS A 25 -1.80 19.24 -28.34
C LYS A 25 -0.33 19.18 -27.88
N GLN A 26 0.45 18.30 -28.50
CA GLN A 26 1.89 18.50 -28.59
C GLN A 26 2.18 19.47 -29.75
N PRO A 27 3.18 20.36 -29.59
CA PRO A 27 4.06 20.73 -30.69
C PRO A 27 5.48 20.21 -30.44
N ARG A 28 6.08 19.61 -31.47
CA ARG A 28 7.51 19.24 -31.49
C ARG A 28 8.37 20.51 -31.55
N VAL A 29 9.51 20.50 -30.86
CA VAL A 29 10.67 21.35 -31.21
C VAL A 29 11.82 20.44 -31.63
N SER A 30 12.53 20.80 -32.70
CA SER A 30 13.57 19.97 -33.30
C SER A 30 14.88 20.74 -33.46
N THR A 31 15.99 20.11 -33.11
CA THR A 31 17.35 20.64 -33.28
C THR A 31 18.25 19.67 -34.06
N ARG A 32 18.19 19.83 -35.39
CA ARG A 32 19.26 19.59 -36.38
C ARG A 32 20.64 19.99 -35.82
N ALA A 33 21.78 19.36 -36.13
CA ALA A 33 22.15 18.44 -37.23
C ALA A 33 22.76 17.10 -36.67
N LYS A 34 23.67 16.31 -37.26
CA LYS A 34 24.53 16.39 -38.48
C LYS A 34 24.71 14.99 -39.11
N ARG A 35 25.85 14.68 -39.74
CA ARG A 35 26.21 13.39 -40.38
C ARG A 35 27.74 13.18 -40.30
N GLY A 36 28.22 11.92 -40.26
CA GLY A 36 29.62 11.54 -40.49
C GLY A 36 30.14 10.35 -39.66
N GLY A 37 30.75 9.36 -40.32
CA GLY A 37 31.58 8.29 -39.69
C GLY A 37 33.09 8.59 -39.87
N PRO A 38 34.02 7.59 -39.84
CA PRO A 38 33.83 6.14 -39.88
C PRO A 38 34.62 5.34 -38.80
N ILE A 39 34.75 4.03 -38.98
CA ILE A 39 35.39 3.04 -38.07
C ILE A 39 36.92 3.03 -38.17
N PRO A 40 37.67 2.93 -37.05
CA PRO A 40 39.02 2.36 -36.98
C PRO A 40 39.02 0.93 -36.40
N ARG A 41 40.03 0.11 -36.76
CA ARG A 41 40.18 -1.29 -36.32
C ARG A 41 41.16 -1.44 -35.16
N ARG A 42 40.77 -2.28 -34.19
CA ARG A 42 41.59 -3.30 -33.48
C ARG A 42 42.84 -2.85 -32.70
N SER A 43 42.81 -3.07 -31.38
CA SER A 43 43.96 -3.54 -30.58
C SER A 43 43.49 -4.46 -29.45
N ARG A 44 44.30 -5.47 -29.10
CA ARG A 44 44.22 -6.23 -27.84
C ARG A 44 45.29 -5.69 -26.88
N PRO A 45 45.06 -5.75 -25.57
CA PRO A 45 46.10 -6.21 -24.64
C PRO A 45 45.84 -7.65 -24.17
N ASP A 46 46.81 -8.22 -23.46
CA ASP A 46 46.76 -9.57 -22.88
C ASP A 46 46.66 -9.51 -21.35
N ALA A 47 46.42 -10.67 -20.74
CA ALA A 47 46.67 -11.08 -19.36
C ALA A 47 46.66 -10.06 -18.19
N GLY A 48 45.80 -10.35 -17.19
CA GLY A 48 46.33 -10.53 -15.83
C GLY A 48 45.96 -9.53 -14.74
N ALA A 49 44.73 -9.58 -14.23
CA ALA A 49 44.41 -9.11 -12.88
C ALA A 49 43.25 -9.90 -12.26
N ARG A 50 43.53 -10.89 -11.40
CA ARG A 50 42.51 -11.53 -10.55
C ARG A 50 42.24 -10.70 -9.30
N GLY A 51 41.65 -9.52 -9.48
CA GLY A 51 41.06 -8.78 -8.38
C GLY A 51 39.76 -9.47 -7.95
N ALA A 52 39.70 -9.99 -6.72
CA ALA A 52 38.47 -10.53 -6.16
C ALA A 52 37.52 -9.37 -5.80
N VAL A 53 36.75 -8.91 -6.78
CA VAL A 53 35.69 -7.92 -6.57
C VAL A 53 34.58 -8.62 -5.77
N ALA A 54 34.54 -8.38 -4.46
CA ALA A 54 33.40 -8.75 -3.63
C ALA A 54 32.11 -8.18 -4.27
N PRO A 55 31.00 -8.93 -4.30
CA PRO A 55 29.80 -8.49 -4.98
C PRO A 55 29.27 -7.21 -4.32
N ARG A 56 29.45 -6.07 -5.00
CA ARG A 56 28.63 -4.90 -4.73
C ARG A 56 27.20 -5.29 -5.11
N ALA A 57 26.38 -5.55 -4.10
CA ALA A 57 24.93 -5.63 -4.26
C ALA A 57 24.48 -4.47 -5.14
N SER A 58 23.68 -4.75 -6.15
CA SER A 58 23.18 -3.73 -7.08
C SER A 58 22.38 -2.67 -6.33
N SER A 59 22.25 -1.48 -6.92
CA SER A 59 21.43 -0.41 -6.34
C SER A 59 19.97 -0.85 -6.10
N GLY A 60 19.47 -1.85 -6.85
CA GLY A 60 18.18 -2.47 -6.61
C GLY A 60 18.15 -3.34 -5.34
N GLU A 61 19.10 -4.25 -5.17
CA GLU A 61 19.20 -5.08 -3.95
C GLU A 61 19.34 -4.22 -2.68
N GLN A 62 20.14 -3.15 -2.74
CA GLN A 62 20.28 -2.19 -1.63
C GLN A 62 18.97 -1.44 -1.34
N GLN A 63 18.22 -1.06 -2.38
CA GLN A 63 16.94 -0.36 -2.23
C GLN A 63 15.84 -1.25 -1.65
N VAL A 64 15.79 -2.54 -2.05
CA VAL A 64 14.81 -3.48 -1.49
C VAL A 64 15.18 -3.86 -0.05
N GLN A 65 16.47 -4.02 0.26
CA GLN A 65 16.90 -4.23 1.65
C GLN A 65 16.58 -3.02 2.54
N ALA A 66 16.71 -1.78 2.05
CA ALA A 66 16.25 -0.59 2.78
C ALA A 66 14.73 -0.63 3.05
N ALA A 67 13.91 -0.87 2.02
CA ALA A 67 12.46 -0.96 2.18
C ALA A 67 12.02 -2.09 3.14
N SER A 68 12.75 -3.22 3.18
CA SER A 68 12.52 -4.31 4.13
C SER A 68 12.92 -4.02 5.58
N LEU A 69 13.70 -2.95 5.83
CA LEU A 69 13.97 -2.45 7.18
C LEU A 69 12.90 -1.43 7.63
N GLU A 70 12.28 -0.73 6.68
CA GLU A 70 11.21 0.24 6.92
C GLU A 70 9.82 -0.42 7.02
N THR A 71 9.67 -1.70 6.64
CA THR A 71 8.46 -2.51 6.84
C THR A 71 8.79 -3.94 7.25
N THR A 72 8.39 -4.31 8.47
CA THR A 72 8.64 -5.62 9.09
C THR A 72 7.36 -6.27 9.61
N GLU A 73 7.40 -7.53 10.03
CA GLU A 73 6.22 -8.21 10.59
C GLU A 73 5.94 -7.77 12.03
N TYR A 74 4.67 -7.53 12.35
CA TYR A 74 4.25 -7.18 13.70
C TYR A 74 3.96 -8.46 14.50
N ASP A 75 4.85 -8.73 15.46
CA ASP A 75 4.85 -9.92 16.31
C ASP A 75 3.75 -9.86 17.40
N VAL A 76 2.50 -10.13 16.98
CA VAL A 76 1.31 -10.16 17.86
C VAL A 76 1.49 -11.14 19.03
N ALA A 77 2.20 -12.26 18.82
CA ALA A 77 2.41 -13.27 19.85
C ALA A 77 3.29 -12.78 21.02
N ARG A 78 4.25 -11.87 20.76
CA ARG A 78 5.11 -11.27 21.79
C ARG A 78 4.65 -9.89 22.26
N LEU A 79 4.01 -9.10 21.40
CA LEU A 79 3.60 -7.72 21.67
C LEU A 79 2.13 -7.61 22.14
N GLY A 80 1.31 -8.61 21.85
CA GLY A 80 -0.14 -8.54 21.95
C GLY A 80 -0.79 -7.87 20.73
N LEU A 81 -2.11 -7.65 20.80
CA LEU A 81 -2.82 -6.86 19.80
C LEU A 81 -2.62 -5.35 20.06
N PRO A 82 -2.39 -4.53 19.01
CA PRO A 82 -2.21 -3.10 19.18
C PRO A 82 -3.54 -2.40 19.48
N ALA A 83 -3.46 -1.15 19.92
CA ALA A 83 -4.63 -0.31 20.23
C ALA A 83 -5.36 0.17 18.96
N PHE A 84 -6.11 -0.73 18.32
CA PHE A 84 -6.97 -0.45 17.16
C PHE A 84 -7.86 0.79 17.39
N SER A 85 -7.67 1.79 16.54
CA SER A 85 -8.27 3.12 16.61
C SER A 85 -8.71 3.59 15.22
N TYR A 86 -9.74 4.43 15.16
CA TYR A 86 -10.21 5.05 13.92
C TYR A 86 -10.22 6.57 14.10
N SER A 87 -9.29 7.23 13.43
CA SER A 87 -9.08 8.68 13.47
C SER A 87 -8.41 9.20 12.18
N PRO A 88 -8.93 8.88 10.98
CA PRO A 88 -8.35 9.37 9.73
C PRO A 88 -8.43 10.91 9.64
N GLN A 89 -7.39 11.54 9.10
CA GLN A 89 -7.29 13.00 8.98
C GLN A 89 -6.90 13.38 7.55
N HIS A 90 -7.54 14.41 7.00
CA HIS A 90 -7.21 14.91 5.66
C HIS A 90 -5.96 15.83 5.71
N ASP A 91 -4.82 15.29 6.14
CA ASP A 91 -3.52 15.96 6.09
C ASP A 91 -2.50 15.18 5.22
N ASP A 92 -1.20 15.34 5.47
CA ASP A 92 -0.10 14.72 4.71
C ASP A 92 0.48 13.47 5.43
N GLN A 93 -0.17 12.98 6.51
CA GLN A 93 0.31 11.92 7.40
C GLN A 93 -0.66 10.72 7.46
N PRO A 94 -0.18 9.47 7.35
CA PRO A 94 -1.03 8.28 7.46
C PRO A 94 -1.60 8.10 8.86
N ASP A 95 -2.93 7.99 9.00
CA ASP A 95 -3.62 7.81 10.28
C ASP A 95 -4.45 6.51 10.39
N PRO A 96 -4.71 5.99 11.62
CA PRO A 96 -5.55 4.81 11.83
C PRO A 96 -6.96 4.96 11.23
N GLY A 97 -7.36 4.00 10.40
CA GLY A 97 -8.58 4.06 9.58
C GLY A 97 -8.34 4.38 8.11
N GLU A 98 -7.13 4.74 7.70
CA GLU A 98 -6.80 5.03 6.30
C GLU A 98 -6.22 3.83 5.56
N VAL A 99 -6.59 3.70 4.29
CA VAL A 99 -5.87 2.87 3.32
C VAL A 99 -4.80 3.72 2.67
N VAL A 100 -3.54 3.28 2.75
CA VAL A 100 -2.36 3.97 2.21
C VAL A 100 -1.48 2.99 1.43
N TRP A 101 -0.61 3.48 0.55
CA TRP A 101 0.29 2.61 -0.22
C TRP A 101 1.69 2.53 0.40
N THR A 102 2.26 1.32 0.48
CA THR A 102 3.64 1.10 0.92
C THR A 102 4.23 -0.19 0.34
N TRP A 103 5.56 -0.36 0.43
CA TRP A 103 6.22 -1.60 0.07
C TRP A 103 5.90 -2.69 1.10
N VAL A 104 5.43 -3.84 0.64
CA VAL A 104 5.05 -4.95 1.52
C VAL A 104 5.87 -6.20 1.19
N PRO A 105 6.56 -6.81 2.17
CA PRO A 105 7.38 -8.01 1.96
C PRO A 105 6.53 -9.23 1.60
N TYR A 106 7.10 -10.11 0.79
CA TYR A 106 6.60 -11.47 0.62
C TYR A 106 6.87 -12.29 1.88
N GLU A 107 6.15 -13.41 2.03
CA GLU A 107 6.26 -14.28 3.22
C GLU A 107 7.42 -15.27 3.06
N ASP A 108 7.58 -15.85 1.87
CA ASP A 108 8.65 -16.82 1.59
C ASP A 108 10.05 -16.20 1.53
N ASP A 109 10.13 -14.89 1.25
CA ASP A 109 11.37 -14.12 1.18
C ASP A 109 11.13 -12.63 1.49
N PRO A 110 11.42 -12.17 2.73
CA PRO A 110 11.33 -10.76 3.11
C PRO A 110 12.36 -9.84 2.42
N GLN A 111 13.33 -10.36 1.66
CA GLN A 111 14.17 -9.54 0.76
C GLN A 111 13.50 -9.28 -0.59
N GLN A 112 12.27 -9.77 -0.77
CA GLN A 112 11.40 -9.46 -1.90
C GLN A 112 10.05 -8.96 -1.41
N GLY A 113 9.37 -8.20 -2.27
CA GLY A 113 8.10 -7.55 -1.94
C GLY A 113 7.61 -6.70 -3.08
N LYS A 114 6.49 -6.01 -2.87
CA LYS A 114 5.94 -5.06 -3.84
C LYS A 114 5.09 -4.00 -3.15
N ASP A 115 4.95 -2.88 -3.83
CA ASP A 115 4.04 -1.82 -3.47
C ASP A 115 2.58 -2.31 -3.45
N ARG A 116 1.85 -1.99 -2.38
CA ARG A 116 0.46 -2.42 -2.13
C ARG A 116 -0.31 -1.38 -1.32
N PRO A 117 -1.64 -1.33 -1.43
CA PRO A 117 -2.46 -0.74 -0.39
C PRO A 117 -2.34 -1.56 0.90
N VAL A 118 -2.37 -0.86 2.04
CA VAL A 118 -2.46 -1.39 3.39
C VAL A 118 -3.45 -0.56 4.21
N LEU A 119 -4.21 -1.18 5.10
CA LEU A 119 -5.07 -0.47 6.05
C LEU A 119 -4.26 -0.16 7.33
N VAL A 120 -4.17 1.11 7.73
CA VAL A 120 -3.57 1.52 8.99
C VAL A 120 -4.53 1.17 10.15
N LEU A 121 -4.07 0.34 11.07
CA LEU A 121 -4.86 -0.18 12.18
C LEU A 121 -4.67 0.63 13.46
N ALA A 122 -3.43 1.03 13.75
CA ALA A 122 -3.03 1.74 14.96
C ALA A 122 -1.69 2.46 14.76
N ARG A 123 -1.38 3.42 15.63
CA ARG A 123 -0.03 3.93 15.83
C ARG A 123 0.64 3.15 16.96
N GLU A 124 1.90 2.76 16.78
CA GLU A 124 2.67 1.94 17.73
C GLU A 124 4.11 2.45 17.81
N GLY A 125 4.49 2.97 18.98
CA GLY A 125 5.74 3.71 19.16
C GLY A 125 5.82 4.91 18.21
N ALA A 126 6.84 4.92 17.35
CA ALA A 126 7.03 5.95 16.32
C ALA A 126 6.40 5.60 14.95
N GLY A 127 5.83 4.39 14.80
CA GLY A 127 5.35 3.88 13.51
C GLY A 127 3.88 3.45 13.52
N LEU A 128 3.53 2.68 12.49
CA LEU A 128 2.17 2.25 12.20
C LEU A 128 2.10 0.72 12.30
N VAL A 129 1.01 0.18 12.86
CA VAL A 129 0.63 -1.22 12.60
C VAL A 129 -0.41 -1.22 11.49
N VAL A 130 -0.14 -1.98 10.43
CA VAL A 130 -0.97 -2.02 9.22
C VAL A 130 -1.32 -3.46 8.83
N ALA A 131 -2.36 -3.63 8.02
CA ALA A 131 -2.74 -4.90 7.42
C ALA A 131 -2.64 -4.86 5.89
N GLN A 132 -2.13 -5.95 5.31
CA GLN A 132 -2.01 -6.09 3.85
C GLN A 132 -3.39 -6.09 3.18
N MET A 133 -3.56 -5.31 2.11
CA MET A 133 -4.74 -5.39 1.25
C MET A 133 -4.45 -6.07 -0.09
N THR A 134 -5.53 -6.55 -0.70
CA THR A 134 -5.57 -7.13 -2.04
C THR A 134 -6.85 -6.70 -2.77
N SER A 135 -6.84 -6.76 -4.09
CA SER A 135 -8.01 -6.58 -4.96
C SER A 135 -8.26 -7.85 -5.79
N LYS A 136 -7.92 -9.02 -5.22
CA LYS A 136 -8.20 -10.34 -5.76
C LYS A 136 -9.35 -10.90 -4.93
N ASP A 137 -10.43 -11.30 -5.60
CA ASP A 137 -11.50 -12.15 -5.05
C ASP A 137 -10.85 -13.43 -4.45
N HIS A 138 -10.91 -13.56 -3.13
CA HIS A 138 -10.60 -14.79 -2.40
C HIS A 138 -11.84 -15.52 -1.88
N ASP A 139 -13.05 -15.01 -2.12
CA ASP A 139 -14.30 -15.63 -1.66
C ASP A 139 -14.44 -17.08 -2.19
N ARG A 140 -13.91 -17.33 -3.40
CA ARG A 140 -13.90 -18.65 -4.07
C ARG A 140 -12.78 -19.59 -3.64
N ASP A 141 -11.66 -19.07 -3.14
CA ASP A 141 -10.52 -19.88 -2.65
C ASP A 141 -10.29 -19.76 -1.14
N ARG A 142 -11.23 -19.13 -0.40
CA ARG A 142 -11.20 -18.90 1.06
C ARG A 142 -10.87 -20.15 1.88
N ALA A 143 -11.38 -21.30 1.47
CA ALA A 143 -11.13 -22.58 2.13
C ALA A 143 -9.71 -23.13 1.88
N ASP A 144 -9.08 -22.77 0.77
CA ASP A 144 -7.67 -23.08 0.46
C ASP A 144 -6.72 -22.03 1.04
N GLU A 145 -7.06 -20.75 0.99
CA GLU A 145 -6.36 -19.67 1.70
C GLU A 145 -6.23 -19.99 3.20
N ALA A 146 -7.33 -20.39 3.85
CA ALA A 146 -7.33 -20.78 5.27
C ALA A 146 -6.51 -22.05 5.56
N ARG A 147 -6.32 -22.97 4.59
CA ARG A 147 -5.38 -24.11 4.74
C ARG A 147 -3.92 -23.67 4.79
N PHE A 148 -3.61 -22.50 4.25
CA PHE A 148 -2.31 -21.83 4.38
C PHE A 148 -2.29 -20.80 5.51
N GLY A 149 -3.30 -20.79 6.39
CA GLY A 149 -3.42 -19.83 7.50
C GLY A 149 -3.78 -18.40 7.09
N ARG A 150 -4.20 -18.18 5.83
CA ARG A 150 -4.48 -16.85 5.26
C ARG A 150 -5.97 -16.53 5.34
N HIS A 151 -6.31 -15.43 6.01
CA HIS A 151 -7.69 -15.04 6.30
C HIS A 151 -7.96 -13.62 5.81
N TRP A 152 -8.99 -13.49 4.97
CA TRP A 152 -9.38 -12.24 4.31
C TRP A 152 -10.79 -11.79 4.73
N VAL A 153 -11.01 -10.48 4.71
CA VAL A 153 -12.26 -9.78 5.04
C VAL A 153 -12.52 -8.68 4.02
N ASP A 154 -13.74 -8.64 3.46
CA ASP A 154 -14.17 -7.61 2.51
C ASP A 154 -14.17 -6.22 3.13
N VAL A 155 -13.53 -5.26 2.47
CA VAL A 155 -13.67 -3.83 2.80
C VAL A 155 -14.36 -3.02 1.69
N GLY A 156 -14.59 -3.66 0.53
CA GLY A 156 -15.26 -3.06 -0.62
C GLY A 156 -14.32 -2.24 -1.51
N SER A 157 -14.88 -1.34 -2.33
CA SER A 157 -14.12 -0.39 -3.15
C SER A 157 -14.02 1.00 -2.53
N GLY A 158 -12.98 1.76 -2.91
CA GLY A 158 -12.76 3.12 -2.44
C GLY A 158 -11.65 3.86 -3.19
N ALA A 159 -11.42 5.12 -2.83
CA ALA A 159 -10.55 6.03 -3.59
C ALA A 159 -9.04 5.67 -3.57
N TRP A 160 -8.62 4.72 -2.75
CA TRP A 160 -7.27 4.14 -2.76
C TRP A 160 -6.97 3.34 -4.04
N ASP A 161 -7.98 2.97 -4.83
CA ASP A 161 -7.84 2.38 -6.15
C ASP A 161 -8.59 3.20 -7.21
N ALA A 162 -7.85 3.83 -8.12
CA ALA A 162 -8.40 4.61 -9.23
C ALA A 162 -9.28 3.80 -10.22
N ARG A 163 -9.33 2.46 -10.09
CA ARG A 163 -10.23 1.57 -10.84
C ARG A 163 -11.52 1.21 -10.08
N GLY A 164 -11.64 1.60 -8.80
CA GLY A 164 -12.81 1.31 -7.96
C GLY A 164 -13.09 -0.19 -7.81
N ARG A 165 -12.05 -1.02 -7.66
CA ARG A 165 -12.22 -2.47 -7.50
C ARG A 165 -12.52 -2.81 -6.04
N GLU A 166 -13.40 -3.79 -5.84
CA GLU A 166 -13.59 -4.40 -4.52
C GLU A 166 -12.24 -4.93 -4.00
N SER A 167 -12.01 -4.69 -2.71
CA SER A 167 -10.76 -4.96 -2.01
C SER A 167 -11.03 -5.69 -0.70
N GLU A 168 -10.04 -6.48 -0.28
CA GLU A 168 -10.05 -7.28 0.93
C GLU A 168 -8.83 -6.93 1.80
N VAL A 169 -9.01 -6.97 3.12
CA VAL A 169 -7.94 -6.86 4.13
C VAL A 169 -7.58 -8.24 4.67
N ARG A 170 -6.29 -8.52 4.81
CA ARG A 170 -5.78 -9.70 5.49
C ARG A 170 -5.79 -9.52 7.01
N VAL A 171 -6.33 -10.48 7.76
CA VAL A 171 -6.49 -10.37 9.23
C VAL A 171 -5.50 -11.23 10.02
N ASP A 172 -4.91 -12.26 9.41
CA ASP A 172 -3.90 -13.11 10.06
C ASP A 172 -2.51 -12.46 10.15
N ARG A 173 -2.17 -11.53 9.23
CA ARG A 173 -0.84 -10.92 9.11
C ARG A 173 -0.89 -9.41 9.32
N MET A 174 -0.18 -8.93 10.35
CA MET A 174 0.05 -7.51 10.61
C MET A 174 1.52 -7.15 10.34
N LEU A 175 1.76 -5.91 9.95
CA LEU A 175 3.09 -5.37 9.67
C LEU A 175 3.31 -4.11 10.49
N TRP A 176 4.53 -3.88 10.97
CA TRP A 176 4.97 -2.59 11.49
C TRP A 176 5.69 -1.82 10.38
N VAL A 177 5.30 -0.55 10.18
CA VAL A 177 5.76 0.30 9.08
C VAL A 177 6.27 1.63 9.64
N ASP A 178 7.45 2.05 9.21
CA ASP A 178 7.94 3.41 9.43
C ASP A 178 7.13 4.40 8.57
N PRO A 179 6.61 5.52 9.11
CA PRO A 179 5.77 6.44 8.35
C PRO A 179 6.45 7.04 7.12
N SER A 180 7.79 7.04 7.04
CA SER A 180 8.54 7.51 5.88
C SER A 180 8.51 6.57 4.66
N ALA A 181 8.18 5.29 4.85
CA ALA A 181 7.95 4.33 3.76
C ALA A 181 6.52 4.40 3.17
N VAL A 182 5.64 5.20 3.75
CA VAL A 182 4.28 5.39 3.24
C VAL A 182 4.24 6.39 2.09
N ARG A 183 3.62 5.99 0.98
CA ARG A 183 3.40 6.83 -0.19
C ARG A 183 2.13 7.65 -0.04
N ARG A 184 2.13 8.85 -0.62
CA ARG A 184 1.00 9.80 -0.65
C ARG A 184 -0.10 9.42 -1.65
N GLU A 185 -0.51 8.16 -1.61
CA GLU A 185 -1.68 7.63 -2.31
C GLU A 185 -2.50 6.90 -1.24
N GLY A 186 -3.74 7.35 -1.00
CA GLY A 186 -4.56 6.82 0.08
C GLY A 186 -5.93 7.48 0.23
N ALA A 187 -6.76 6.90 1.10
CA ALA A 187 -8.09 7.39 1.46
C ALA A 187 -8.60 6.73 2.75
N ALA A 188 -9.41 7.45 3.53
CA ALA A 188 -10.14 6.87 4.67
C ALA A 188 -11.05 5.71 4.25
N LEU A 189 -11.00 4.60 4.99
CA LEU A 189 -11.98 3.51 4.90
C LEU A 189 -13.29 3.92 5.62
N ASP A 190 -14.42 3.30 5.27
CA ASP A 190 -15.66 3.50 6.02
C ASP A 190 -15.52 3.05 7.50
N PRO A 191 -16.04 3.81 8.50
CA PRO A 191 -15.88 3.47 9.92
C PRO A 191 -16.44 2.11 10.33
N ALA A 192 -17.53 1.65 9.68
CA ALA A 192 -18.11 0.33 9.97
C ALA A 192 -17.24 -0.79 9.36
N ARG A 193 -16.72 -0.61 8.15
CA ARG A 193 -15.76 -1.55 7.54
C ARG A 193 -14.47 -1.66 8.35
N TYR A 194 -13.95 -0.54 8.85
CA TYR A 194 -12.83 -0.57 9.79
C TYR A 194 -13.18 -1.38 11.07
N ALA A 195 -14.36 -1.16 11.64
CA ALA A 195 -14.80 -1.87 12.84
C ALA A 195 -14.97 -3.38 12.60
N GLU A 196 -15.45 -3.80 11.43
CA GLU A 196 -15.55 -5.20 11.00
C GLU A 196 -14.16 -5.86 10.92
N VAL A 197 -13.18 -5.21 10.29
CA VAL A 197 -11.78 -5.70 10.22
C VAL A 197 -11.17 -5.79 11.63
N ALA A 198 -11.31 -4.74 12.45
CA ALA A 198 -10.78 -4.71 13.81
C ALA A 198 -11.49 -5.72 14.75
N ALA A 199 -12.72 -6.14 14.44
CA ALA A 199 -13.38 -7.24 15.14
C ALA A 199 -12.84 -8.61 14.67
N ALA A 200 -12.68 -8.80 13.37
CA ALA A 200 -12.14 -10.03 12.79
C ALA A 200 -10.70 -10.33 13.26
N MET A 201 -9.84 -9.31 13.34
CA MET A 201 -8.48 -9.44 13.89
C MET A 201 -8.48 -9.85 15.37
N ARG A 202 -9.35 -9.25 16.19
CA ARG A 202 -9.52 -9.67 17.61
C ARG A 202 -10.01 -11.11 17.74
N ALA A 203 -10.81 -11.59 16.79
CA ALA A 203 -11.34 -12.95 16.77
C ALA A 203 -10.37 -14.00 16.16
N PHE A 204 -9.27 -13.57 15.53
CA PHE A 204 -8.24 -14.45 14.98
C PHE A 204 -7.02 -14.59 15.93
N HIS A 205 -6.67 -13.51 16.63
CA HIS A 205 -5.46 -13.42 17.48
C HIS A 205 -5.73 -13.52 18.98
N GLY A 206 -6.96 -13.82 19.41
CA GLY A 206 -7.40 -13.83 20.82
C GLY A 206 -8.08 -15.12 21.25
#